data_AF-A0A3R9ZME2-F1
#
_entry.id   AF-A0A3R9ZME2-F1
#
_cell.length_a   1.000
_cell.length_b   1.000
_cell.length_c   1.000
_cell.angle_alpha   90.00
_cell.angle_beta   90.00
_cell.angle_gamma   90.00
#
_symmetry.space_group_name_H-M   'P 1'
#
loop_
_entity.id
_entity.type
_entity.pdbx_description
1 polymer ?
#
loop_
_entity_poly.entity_id
_entity_poly.type
_entity_poly.pdbx_seq_one_letter_code
_entity_poly.pdbx_strand_id
1 'polypeptide(L)'
;MTQKLDQVTSSTLSLAKTNTTNVTINAFPSAFEQPDIKMTLDKTALKPEQLTHIPNFENIPASTKRIKPLNNFLGQDRAKASVEAGISLPYSGYNIFAVGTAGLGKRTMIKRLLQQHAKTMPTPDDWVYVYNFKQARQPIALRFPAGQGIKFQQTLHQTWQIILKQLERRFSAETYHNRIERIRQETGDEQQQALVELTKEGEELDLKLISRNEKHGFVPVQLKDNQVQELTQTEIDALNSKQRAEIA
;
A
#
# COMPACT_ATOMS: atom_id res chain seq x y z
N MET A 1 36.31 1.04 2.93
CA MET A 1 37.46 0.56 2.14
C MET A 1 37.88 1.64 1.16
N THR A 2 38.66 2.59 1.67
CA THR A 2 39.22 3.74 0.96
C THR A 2 40.57 3.97 1.62
N GLN A 3 41.64 3.47 1.01
CA GLN A 3 43.00 3.72 1.49
C GLN A 3 43.55 4.97 0.78
N LYS A 4 43.75 6.02 1.58
CA LYS A 4 44.72 7.08 1.30
C LYS A 4 46.10 6.52 1.60
N LEU A 5 47.07 6.75 0.72
CA LEU A 5 48.48 6.47 0.96
C LEU A 5 49.23 7.80 1.04
N ASP A 6 50.06 7.88 2.07
CA ASP A 6 50.76 9.04 2.57
C ASP A 6 51.84 9.61 1.64
N GLN A 7 52.09 10.90 1.84
CA GLN A 7 53.26 11.63 1.39
C GLN A 7 54.50 11.20 2.22
N VAL A 8 55.64 10.98 1.56
CA VAL A 8 56.97 11.15 2.19
C VAL A 8 57.90 11.88 1.23
N THR A 9 58.58 12.89 1.80
CA THR A 9 59.48 13.87 1.22
C THR A 9 60.93 13.37 1.01
N SER A 10 61.54 13.88 -0.07
CA SER A 10 62.94 14.29 -0.28
C SER A 10 64.10 13.55 0.41
N SER A 11 64.99 13.00 -0.41
CA SER A 11 66.42 12.85 -0.09
C SER A 11 67.29 13.42 -1.22
N THR A 12 68.23 14.27 -0.81
CA THR A 12 69.27 14.93 -1.59
C THR A 12 70.37 13.97 -1.99
N LEU A 13 70.83 14.01 -3.25
CA LEU A 13 72.10 13.41 -3.69
C LEU A 13 72.77 14.26 -4.80
N SER A 14 73.80 14.99 -4.36
CA SER A 14 75.08 15.30 -5.02
C SER A 14 75.17 15.64 -6.51
N LEU A 15 75.72 16.83 -6.78
CA LEU A 15 76.39 17.22 -8.03
C LEU A 15 77.46 16.18 -8.41
N ALA A 16 77.23 15.43 -9.48
CA ALA A 16 78.27 14.74 -10.22
C ALA A 16 78.47 15.47 -11.57
N LYS A 17 79.58 16.20 -11.69
CA LYS A 17 80.08 16.69 -12.98
C LYS A 17 80.42 15.48 -13.83
N THR A 18 79.63 15.23 -14.87
CA THR A 18 79.96 14.26 -15.91
C THR A 18 80.08 15.01 -17.24
N ASN A 19 81.21 14.77 -17.89
CA ASN A 19 81.72 15.51 -19.02
C ASN A 19 80.72 15.50 -20.18
N THR A 20 80.48 16.69 -20.73
CA THR A 20 79.88 16.93 -22.03
C THR A 20 80.69 16.20 -23.11
N THR A 21 80.29 14.98 -23.40
CA THR A 21 80.52 14.37 -24.70
C THR A 21 79.24 14.61 -25.48
N ASN A 22 79.28 15.62 -26.35
CA ASN A 22 78.25 15.87 -27.36
C ASN A 22 78.22 14.65 -28.29
N VAL A 23 77.49 13.62 -27.89
CA VAL A 23 76.98 12.64 -28.84
C VAL A 23 75.82 13.34 -29.52
N THR A 24 76.05 13.79 -30.74
CA THR A 24 75.02 14.29 -31.65
C THR A 24 74.04 13.14 -31.88
N ILE A 25 73.05 13.01 -31.00
CA ILE A 25 71.91 12.12 -31.20
C ILE A 25 71.17 12.72 -32.40
N ASN A 26 71.33 12.06 -33.54
CA ASN A 26 70.59 12.21 -34.78
C ASN A 26 69.41 13.17 -34.65
N ALA A 27 69.62 14.40 -35.14
CA ALA A 27 68.55 15.33 -35.44
C ALA A 27 67.72 14.72 -36.58
N PHE A 28 66.84 13.78 -36.25
CA PHE A 28 65.76 13.43 -37.15
C PHE A 28 64.98 14.72 -37.35
N PRO A 29 64.83 15.21 -38.60
CA PRO A 29 64.06 16.41 -38.86
C PRO A 29 62.67 16.19 -38.26
N SER A 30 62.15 17.22 -37.59
CA SER A 30 60.77 17.23 -37.14
C SER A 30 59.87 16.83 -38.32
N ALA A 31 58.76 16.13 -38.09
CA ALA A 31 57.84 15.78 -39.17
C ALA A 31 57.41 17.02 -40.01
N PHE A 32 57.48 18.21 -39.40
CA PHE A 32 57.21 19.50 -40.04
C PHE A 32 58.37 20.08 -40.88
N GLU A 33 59.57 19.50 -40.78
CA GLU A 33 60.79 19.89 -41.52
C GLU A 33 61.05 18.98 -42.73
N GLN A 34 60.25 17.91 -42.90
CA GLN A 34 60.36 17.01 -44.04
C GLN A 34 59.87 17.68 -45.34
N PRO A 35 60.69 17.68 -46.42
CA PRO A 35 60.35 18.37 -47.66
C PRO A 35 59.11 17.77 -48.34
N ASP A 36 58.88 16.47 -48.16
CA ASP A 36 57.74 15.74 -48.74
C ASP A 36 56.38 16.22 -48.20
N ILE A 37 56.36 16.74 -46.96
CA ILE A 37 55.14 17.18 -46.28
C ILE A 37 54.98 18.71 -46.37
N LYS A 38 56.03 19.44 -46.72
CA LYS A 38 56.05 20.92 -46.76
C LYS A 38 54.98 21.51 -47.68
N MET A 39 54.78 20.93 -48.87
CA MET A 39 53.71 21.36 -49.79
C MET A 39 52.31 21.14 -49.20
N THR A 40 52.12 20.06 -48.44
CA THR A 40 50.84 19.79 -47.77
C THR A 40 50.63 20.75 -46.61
N LEU A 41 51.68 20.99 -45.80
CA LEU A 41 51.64 21.95 -44.69
C LEU A 41 51.26 23.36 -45.15
N ASP A 42 51.86 23.83 -46.24
CA ASP A 42 51.55 25.15 -46.79
C ASP A 42 50.11 25.22 -47.34
N LYS A 43 49.60 24.13 -47.93
CA LYS A 43 48.23 24.05 -48.46
C LYS A 43 47.17 23.88 -47.38
N THR A 44 47.50 23.24 -46.25
CA THR A 44 46.58 22.99 -45.13
C THR A 44 46.81 23.93 -43.95
N ALA A 45 47.72 24.91 -44.10
CA ALA A 45 47.98 25.90 -43.07
C ALA A 45 46.71 26.72 -42.81
N LEU A 46 46.14 26.57 -41.62
CA LEU A 46 44.99 27.34 -41.19
C LEU A 46 45.47 28.66 -40.58
N LYS A 47 44.87 29.76 -41.04
CA LYS A 47 45.06 31.07 -40.41
C LYS A 47 44.39 31.08 -39.04
N PRO A 48 44.86 31.88 -38.06
CA PRO A 48 44.24 31.99 -36.73
C PRO A 48 42.73 32.26 -36.78
N GLU A 49 42.27 33.03 -37.77
CA GLU A 49 40.86 33.34 -38.02
C GLU A 49 40.03 32.09 -38.36
N GLN A 50 40.61 31.12 -39.07
CA GLN A 50 39.94 29.88 -39.46
C GLN A 50 39.86 28.86 -38.32
N LEU A 51 40.61 29.08 -37.23
CA LEU A 51 40.56 28.25 -36.02
C LEU A 51 39.43 28.67 -35.07
N THR A 52 38.78 29.80 -35.35
CA THR A 52 37.74 30.36 -34.49
C THR A 52 36.41 30.46 -35.23
N HIS A 53 35.34 30.03 -34.55
CA HIS A 53 33.97 30.26 -35.04
C HIS A 53 33.30 31.27 -34.11
N ILE A 54 33.42 32.56 -34.47
CA ILE A 54 32.83 33.65 -33.69
C ILE A 54 31.33 33.71 -34.01
N PRO A 55 30.44 33.62 -33.01
CA PRO A 55 29.01 33.76 -33.25
C PRO A 55 28.69 35.18 -33.72
N ASN A 56 27.74 35.33 -34.63
CA ASN A 56 27.28 36.66 -35.05
C ASN A 56 26.51 37.32 -33.89
N PHE A 57 27.13 38.32 -33.26
CA PHE A 57 26.58 39.03 -32.10
C PHE A 57 25.39 39.94 -32.44
N GLU A 58 25.21 40.34 -33.70
CA GLU A 58 24.04 41.15 -34.11
C GLU A 58 22.72 40.40 -33.91
N ASN A 59 22.76 39.07 -34.02
CA ASN A 59 21.58 38.21 -33.91
C ASN A 59 21.31 37.75 -32.47
N ILE A 60 22.18 38.08 -31.50
CA ILE A 60 22.06 37.63 -30.12
C ILE A 60 21.61 38.80 -29.24
N PRO A 61 20.42 38.73 -28.61
CA PRO A 61 19.96 39.81 -27.75
C PRO A 61 20.84 39.94 -26.50
N ALA A 62 21.08 41.19 -26.07
CA ALA A 62 21.86 41.49 -24.86
C ALA A 62 21.26 40.92 -23.56
N SER A 63 19.97 40.54 -23.55
CA SER A 63 19.33 39.91 -22.40
C SER A 63 18.20 38.96 -22.79
N THR A 64 18.11 37.84 -22.07
CA THR A 64 17.06 36.82 -22.24
C THR A 64 15.84 37.04 -21.33
N LYS A 65 15.83 38.08 -20.48
CA LYS A 65 14.77 38.33 -19.48
C LYS A 65 13.37 38.50 -20.08
N ARG A 66 13.26 39.01 -21.31
CA ARG A 66 11.97 39.25 -21.99
C ARG A 66 11.56 38.12 -22.94
N ILE A 67 12.36 37.05 -23.03
CA ILE A 67 12.11 35.95 -23.96
C ILE A 67 11.19 34.93 -23.28
N LYS A 68 10.17 34.47 -24.01
CA LYS A 68 9.30 33.41 -23.52
C LYS A 68 10.11 32.12 -23.32
N PRO A 69 9.88 31.38 -22.23
CA PRO A 69 10.58 30.12 -22.01
C PRO A 69 10.31 29.14 -23.15
N LEU A 70 11.38 28.54 -23.67
CA LEU A 70 11.28 27.50 -24.67
C LEU A 70 10.75 26.22 -24.01
N ASN A 71 9.51 25.89 -24.33
CA ASN A 71 8.82 24.72 -23.76
C ASN A 71 8.80 23.52 -24.71
N ASN A 72 9.50 23.59 -25.84
CA ASN A 72 9.55 22.55 -26.86
C ASN A 72 10.82 21.70 -26.73
N PHE A 73 10.80 20.51 -27.33
CA PHE A 73 11.95 19.63 -27.49
C PHE A 73 12.97 20.27 -28.44
N LEU A 74 14.01 20.92 -27.90
CA LEU A 74 15.06 21.52 -28.73
C LEU A 74 15.99 20.43 -29.28
N GLY A 75 16.02 20.25 -30.60
CA GLY A 75 16.90 19.28 -31.26
C GLY A 75 16.60 17.81 -30.95
N GLN A 76 15.38 17.52 -30.49
CA GLN A 76 14.95 16.19 -30.04
C GLN A 76 13.65 15.76 -30.72
N ASP A 77 13.52 16.05 -32.01
CA ASP A 77 12.28 15.83 -32.79
C ASP A 77 11.86 14.37 -32.81
N ARG A 78 12.83 13.44 -32.91
CA ARG A 78 12.55 12.00 -32.82
C ARG A 78 11.94 11.61 -31.48
N ALA A 79 12.47 12.13 -30.37
CA ALA A 79 11.96 11.82 -29.04
C ALA A 79 10.55 12.38 -28.85
N LYS A 80 10.29 13.59 -29.34
CA LYS A 80 8.96 14.21 -29.34
C LYS A 80 7.95 13.35 -30.11
N ALA A 81 8.27 12.98 -31.35
CA ALA A 81 7.40 12.16 -32.20
C ALA A 81 7.08 10.81 -31.55
N SER A 82 8.06 10.16 -30.91
CA SER A 82 7.83 8.90 -30.20
C SER A 82 6.85 9.05 -29.03
N VAL A 83 6.94 10.16 -28.27
CA VAL A 83 6.03 10.40 -27.15
C VAL A 83 4.63 10.73 -27.64
N GLU A 84 4.50 11.57 -28.68
CA GLU A 84 3.21 11.89 -29.30
C GLU A 84 2.52 10.67 -29.90
N ALA A 85 3.28 9.81 -30.59
CA ALA A 85 2.76 8.54 -31.10
C ALA A 85 2.28 7.63 -29.97
N GLY A 86 3.04 7.53 -28.87
CA GLY A 86 2.66 6.72 -27.73
C GLY A 86 1.41 7.23 -27.01
N ILE A 87 1.21 8.56 -26.93
CA ILE A 87 -0.01 9.16 -26.34
C ILE A 87 -1.22 8.96 -27.27
N SER A 88 -1.01 8.94 -28.58
CA SER A 88 -2.09 8.81 -29.58
C SER A 88 -2.65 7.39 -29.68
N LEU A 89 -1.97 6.38 -29.12
CA LEU A 89 -2.44 5.01 -29.09
C LEU A 89 -3.56 4.86 -28.03
N PRO A 90 -4.79 4.50 -28.41
CA PRO A 90 -5.93 4.47 -27.49
C PRO A 90 -5.97 3.22 -26.58
N TYR A 91 -5.03 2.30 -26.73
CA TYR A 91 -5.05 1.00 -26.09
C TYR A 91 -4.20 0.97 -24.83
N SER A 92 -4.75 0.40 -23.75
CA SER A 92 -3.98 0.03 -22.57
C SER A 92 -2.99 -1.10 -22.90
N GLY A 93 -1.77 -1.01 -22.37
CA GLY A 93 -0.73 -2.05 -22.52
C GLY A 93 0.58 -1.55 -23.10
N TYR A 94 0.62 -0.33 -23.64
CA TYR A 94 1.84 0.30 -24.11
C TYR A 94 2.45 1.20 -23.03
N ASN A 95 3.76 1.07 -22.83
CA ASN A 95 4.54 1.92 -21.94
C ASN A 95 5.70 2.55 -22.73
N ILE A 96 6.02 3.81 -22.44
CA ILE A 96 7.13 4.52 -23.07
C ILE A 96 8.32 4.54 -22.11
N PHE A 97 9.48 4.09 -22.58
CA PHE A 97 10.74 4.17 -21.83
C PHE A 97 11.68 5.20 -22.46
N ALA A 98 12.18 6.14 -21.67
CA ALA A 98 13.00 7.25 -22.13
C ALA A 98 14.49 7.05 -21.80
N VAL A 99 15.32 6.89 -22.84
CA VAL A 99 16.78 6.68 -22.73
C VAL A 99 17.53 7.92 -23.20
N GLY A 100 18.68 8.20 -22.56
CA GLY A 100 19.59 9.26 -22.98
C GLY A 100 20.58 9.60 -21.88
N THR A 101 21.55 10.46 -22.17
CA THR A 101 22.56 10.91 -21.19
C THR A 101 21.93 11.61 -19.98
N ALA A 102 22.64 11.60 -18.86
CA ALA A 102 22.24 12.34 -17.67
C ALA A 102 22.31 13.86 -17.94
N GLY A 103 21.45 14.65 -17.30
CA GLY A 103 21.43 16.11 -17.45
C GLY A 103 20.54 16.66 -18.58
N LEU A 104 20.05 15.83 -19.50
CA LEU A 104 19.17 16.25 -20.62
C LEU A 104 17.75 16.70 -20.21
N GLY A 105 17.39 16.63 -18.93
CA GLY A 105 16.06 17.03 -18.47
C GLY A 105 14.91 16.15 -18.98
N LYS A 106 15.17 14.88 -19.35
CA LYS A 106 14.20 13.93 -19.93
C LYS A 106 12.84 13.92 -19.22
N ARG A 107 12.85 13.76 -17.89
CA ARG A 107 11.64 13.76 -17.05
C ARG A 107 10.87 15.07 -17.15
N THR A 108 11.57 16.20 -17.10
CA THR A 108 10.96 17.53 -17.16
C THR A 108 10.30 17.77 -18.50
N MET A 109 10.95 17.39 -19.60
CA MET A 109 10.41 17.54 -20.95
C MET A 109 9.17 16.67 -21.16
N ILE A 110 9.24 15.38 -20.80
CA ILE A 110 8.09 14.46 -20.92
C ILE A 110 6.92 14.93 -20.06
N LYS A 111 7.17 15.32 -18.80
CA LYS A 111 6.11 15.82 -17.91
C LYS A 111 5.43 17.07 -18.47
N ARG A 112 6.18 18.01 -19.06
CA ARG A 112 5.60 19.22 -19.68
C ARG A 112 4.70 18.87 -20.86
N LEU A 113 5.14 17.98 -21.74
CA LEU A 113 4.35 17.54 -22.89
C LEU A 113 3.05 16.85 -22.42
N LEU A 114 3.15 15.92 -21.47
CA LEU A 114 1.98 15.25 -20.89
C LEU A 114 1.02 16.23 -20.21
N GLN A 115 1.52 17.24 -19.49
CA GLN A 115 0.67 18.27 -18.88
C GLN A 115 -0.05 19.15 -19.90
N GLN A 116 0.58 19.45 -21.05
CA GLN A 116 -0.08 20.17 -22.13
C GLN A 116 -1.20 19.33 -22.74
N HIS A 117 -0.93 18.04 -22.99
CA HIS A 117 -1.92 17.13 -23.55
C HIS A 117 -3.07 16.83 -22.57
N ALA A 118 -2.79 16.68 -21.28
CA ALA A 118 -3.81 16.40 -20.27
C ALA A 118 -4.86 17.53 -20.14
N LYS A 119 -4.52 18.77 -20.50
CA LYS A 119 -5.46 19.91 -20.47
C LYS A 119 -6.60 19.80 -21.49
N THR A 120 -6.39 19.07 -22.58
CA THR A 120 -7.40 18.87 -23.63
C THR A 120 -8.19 17.59 -23.43
N MET A 121 -7.82 16.77 -22.44
CA MET A 121 -8.48 15.51 -22.14
C MET A 121 -9.59 15.70 -21.08
N PRO A 122 -10.61 14.82 -21.07
CA PRO A 122 -11.62 14.84 -20.02
C PRO A 122 -10.97 14.58 -18.66
N THR A 123 -11.56 15.18 -17.61
CA THR A 123 -11.13 14.92 -16.23
C THR A 123 -11.24 13.42 -15.93
N PRO A 124 -10.19 12.79 -15.40
CA PRO A 124 -10.23 11.36 -15.06
C PRO A 124 -11.31 11.03 -14.05
N ASP A 125 -11.82 9.82 -14.13
CA ASP A 125 -12.76 9.26 -13.15
C ASP A 125 -12.13 9.16 -11.75
N ASP A 126 -12.95 9.33 -10.73
CA ASP A 126 -12.60 9.07 -9.34
C ASP A 126 -12.64 7.57 -9.07
N TRP A 127 -11.57 7.01 -8.51
CA TRP A 127 -11.52 5.63 -8.06
C TRP A 127 -11.53 5.57 -6.54
N VAL A 128 -12.52 4.87 -5.98
CA VAL A 128 -12.71 4.77 -4.53
C VAL A 128 -12.67 3.30 -4.12
N TYR A 129 -11.83 2.98 -3.14
CA TYR A 129 -11.83 1.66 -2.52
C TYR A 129 -12.84 1.59 -1.38
N VAL A 130 -13.71 0.59 -1.42
CA VAL A 130 -14.64 0.28 -0.33
C VAL A 130 -14.27 -1.05 0.33
N TYR A 131 -14.57 -1.13 1.62
CA TYR A 131 -14.33 -2.35 2.39
C TYR A 131 -15.22 -3.48 1.89
N ASN A 132 -14.64 -4.66 1.73
CA ASN A 132 -15.36 -5.86 1.34
C ASN A 132 -15.68 -6.70 2.58
N PHE A 133 -16.96 -6.70 2.98
CA PHE A 133 -17.43 -7.44 4.16
C PHE A 133 -17.32 -8.96 4.03
N LYS A 134 -17.26 -9.50 2.81
CA LYS A 134 -17.05 -10.95 2.60
C LYS A 134 -15.57 -11.32 2.67
N GLN A 135 -14.70 -10.45 2.14
CA GLN A 135 -13.27 -10.73 2.05
C GLN A 135 -12.44 -9.48 2.36
N ALA A 136 -12.11 -9.32 3.64
CA ALA A 136 -11.43 -8.14 4.20
C ALA A 136 -10.12 -7.76 3.48
N ARG A 137 -9.39 -8.74 2.96
CA ARG A 137 -8.10 -8.53 2.26
C ARG A 137 -8.25 -8.16 0.78
N GLN A 138 -9.48 -8.08 0.26
CA GLN A 138 -9.77 -7.77 -1.14
C GLN A 138 -10.76 -6.60 -1.21
N PRO A 139 -10.27 -5.35 -1.10
CA PRO A 139 -11.13 -4.17 -1.22
C PRO A 139 -11.76 -4.11 -2.61
N ILE A 140 -12.98 -3.59 -2.69
CA ILE A 140 -13.70 -3.42 -3.96
C ILE A 140 -13.39 -2.03 -4.49
N ALA A 141 -12.98 -1.94 -5.76
CA ALA A 141 -12.77 -0.68 -6.45
C ALA A 141 -14.06 -0.23 -7.13
N LEU A 142 -14.55 0.96 -6.78
CA LEU A 142 -15.67 1.61 -7.43
C LEU A 142 -15.17 2.75 -8.32
N ARG A 143 -15.73 2.84 -9.53
CA ARG A 143 -15.46 3.91 -10.49
C ARG A 143 -16.58 4.93 -10.44
N PHE A 144 -16.24 6.19 -10.20
CA PHE A 144 -17.16 7.31 -10.17
C PHE A 144 -16.75 8.36 -11.19
N PRO A 145 -17.70 9.09 -11.79
CA PRO A 145 -17.36 10.27 -12.57
C PRO A 145 -16.61 11.31 -11.72
N ALA A 146 -15.75 12.10 -12.35
CA ALA A 146 -14.91 13.10 -11.70
C ALA A 146 -15.66 13.95 -10.65
N GLY A 147 -15.12 13.99 -9.42
CA GLY A 147 -15.65 14.76 -8.31
C GLY A 147 -16.85 14.14 -7.57
N GLN A 148 -17.36 12.98 -8.00
CA GLN A 148 -18.43 12.28 -7.28
C GLN A 148 -17.94 11.41 -6.12
N GLY A 149 -16.66 11.01 -6.10
CA GLY A 149 -16.13 10.16 -5.03
C GLY A 149 -16.24 10.82 -3.64
N ILE A 150 -15.98 12.12 -3.56
CA ILE A 150 -16.09 12.89 -2.32
C ILE A 150 -17.56 12.99 -1.86
N LYS A 151 -18.49 13.22 -2.80
CA LYS A 151 -19.93 13.28 -2.49
C LYS A 151 -20.40 11.94 -1.92
N PHE A 152 -20.01 10.84 -2.57
CA PHE A 152 -20.33 9.48 -2.10
C PHE A 152 -19.82 9.24 -0.68
N GLN A 153 -18.58 9.61 -0.39
CA GLN A 153 -18.01 9.50 0.97
C GLN A 153 -18.84 10.25 2.01
N GLN A 154 -19.21 11.50 1.73
CA GLN A 154 -19.99 12.34 2.64
C GLN A 154 -21.39 11.74 2.89
N THR A 155 -22.08 11.33 1.82
CA THR A 155 -23.40 10.71 1.90
C THR A 155 -23.35 9.39 2.68
N LEU A 156 -22.33 8.56 2.46
CA LEU A 156 -22.16 7.30 3.19
C LEU A 156 -21.94 7.54 4.69
N HIS A 157 -21.13 8.54 5.04
CA HIS A 157 -20.91 8.92 6.44
C HIS A 157 -22.20 9.41 7.11
N GLN A 158 -22.95 10.30 6.46
CA GLN A 158 -24.23 10.80 6.98
C GLN A 158 -25.25 9.66 7.14
N THR A 159 -25.34 8.78 6.15
CA THR A 159 -26.23 7.61 6.18
C THR A 159 -25.90 6.70 7.36
N TRP A 160 -24.62 6.44 7.60
CA TRP A 160 -24.17 5.65 8.75
C TRP A 160 -24.60 6.27 10.09
N GLN A 161 -24.41 7.58 10.26
CA GLN A 161 -24.83 8.30 11.46
C GLN A 161 -26.36 8.24 11.67
N ILE A 162 -27.14 8.34 10.59
CA ILE A 162 -28.60 8.22 10.65
C ILE A 162 -28.99 6.80 11.05
N ILE A 163 -28.40 5.77 10.44
CA ILE A 163 -28.68 4.37 10.75
C ILE A 163 -28.41 4.10 12.23
N LEU A 164 -27.28 4.56 12.76
CA LEU A 164 -26.90 4.33 14.16
C LEU A 164 -27.94 4.94 15.13
N LYS A 165 -28.32 6.21 14.91
CA LYS A 165 -29.36 6.88 15.72
C LYS A 165 -30.72 6.20 15.61
N GLN A 166 -31.09 5.77 14.40
CA GLN A 166 -32.35 5.07 14.17
C GLN A 166 -32.37 3.71 14.87
N LEU A 167 -31.24 3.00 14.86
CA LEU A 167 -31.09 1.70 15.49
C LEU A 167 -31.21 1.81 17.01
N GLU A 168 -30.51 2.77 17.63
CA GLU A 168 -30.64 3.09 19.06
C GLU A 168 -32.09 3.39 19.42
N ARG A 169 -32.73 4.30 18.68
CA ARG A 169 -34.14 4.67 18.91
C ARG A 169 -35.09 3.47 18.80
N ARG A 170 -34.86 2.58 17.83
CA ARG A 170 -35.68 1.38 17.61
C ARG A 170 -35.50 0.37 18.74
N PHE A 171 -34.29 0.18 19.25
CA PHE A 171 -34.04 -0.72 20.36
C PHE A 171 -34.51 -0.19 21.71
N SER A 172 -34.50 1.14 21.92
CA SER A 172 -35.08 1.76 23.11
C SER A 172 -36.61 1.91 23.04
N ALA A 173 -37.23 1.53 21.93
CA ALA A 173 -38.68 1.64 21.79
C ALA A 173 -39.37 0.63 22.71
N GLU A 174 -40.37 1.07 23.46
CA GLU A 174 -41.15 0.22 24.37
C GLU A 174 -41.75 -1.00 23.65
N THR A 175 -42.21 -0.81 22.41
CA THR A 175 -42.69 -1.92 21.55
C THR A 175 -41.66 -3.04 21.35
N TYR A 176 -40.36 -2.72 21.30
CA TYR A 176 -39.29 -3.70 21.18
C TYR A 176 -39.08 -4.44 22.50
N HIS A 177 -39.04 -3.71 23.62
CA HIS A 177 -38.92 -4.30 24.95
C HIS A 177 -40.11 -5.19 25.30
N ASN A 178 -41.34 -4.73 25.05
CA ASN A 178 -42.56 -5.53 25.29
C ASN A 178 -42.55 -6.82 24.47
N ARG A 179 -41.98 -6.80 23.25
CA ARG A 179 -41.86 -8.01 22.44
C ARG A 179 -40.81 -8.98 22.99
N ILE A 180 -39.70 -8.49 23.53
CA ILE A 180 -38.70 -9.32 24.22
C ILE A 180 -39.31 -9.95 25.47
N GLU A 181 -39.99 -9.17 26.31
CA GLU A 181 -40.61 -9.66 27.53
C GLU A 181 -41.70 -10.69 27.24
N ARG A 182 -42.50 -10.46 26.19
CA ARG A 182 -43.46 -11.45 25.73
C ARG A 182 -42.80 -12.78 25.32
N ILE A 183 -41.72 -12.73 24.53
CA ILE A 183 -40.99 -13.94 24.15
C ILE A 183 -40.43 -14.64 25.40
N ARG A 184 -39.88 -13.89 26.35
CA ARG A 184 -39.38 -14.45 27.63
C ARG A 184 -40.48 -15.12 28.45
N GLN A 185 -41.66 -14.50 28.52
CA GLN A 185 -42.81 -15.08 29.22
C GLN A 185 -43.28 -16.36 28.53
N GLU A 186 -43.51 -16.33 27.21
CA GLU A 186 -43.93 -17.50 26.44
C GLU A 186 -42.92 -18.66 26.59
N THR A 187 -41.61 -18.39 26.48
CA THR A 187 -40.57 -19.41 26.71
C THR A 187 -40.51 -19.89 28.17
N GLY A 188 -40.71 -18.99 29.14
CA GLY A 188 -40.71 -19.35 30.57
C GLY A 188 -41.90 -20.22 30.95
N ASP A 189 -43.07 -19.94 30.40
CA ASP A 189 -44.29 -20.73 30.61
C ASP A 189 -44.14 -22.13 30.00
N GLU A 190 -43.57 -22.25 28.79
CA GLU A 190 -43.26 -23.54 28.17
C GLU A 190 -42.26 -24.35 29.01
N GLN A 191 -41.19 -23.71 29.50
CA GLN A 191 -40.21 -24.36 30.38
C GLN A 191 -40.85 -24.83 31.69
N GLN A 192 -41.70 -24.00 32.31
CA GLN A 192 -42.37 -24.35 33.55
C GLN A 192 -43.34 -25.52 33.36
N GLN A 193 -44.08 -25.55 32.26
CA GLN A 193 -44.97 -26.67 31.93
C GLN A 193 -44.18 -27.97 31.75
N ALA A 194 -43.08 -27.95 31.01
CA ALA A 194 -42.20 -29.11 30.85
C ALA A 194 -41.61 -29.60 32.18
N LEU A 195 -41.19 -28.69 33.07
CA LEU A 195 -40.69 -29.05 34.41
C LEU A 195 -41.78 -29.67 35.28
N VAL A 196 -43.03 -29.19 35.19
CA VAL A 196 -44.16 -29.78 35.91
C VAL A 196 -44.46 -31.19 35.41
N GLU A 197 -44.42 -31.41 34.09
CA GLU A 197 -44.58 -32.74 33.49
C GLU A 197 -43.47 -33.70 33.94
N LEU A 198 -42.21 -33.27 33.84
CA LEU A 198 -41.05 -34.03 34.31
C LEU A 198 -41.09 -34.34 35.82
N THR A 199 -41.63 -33.43 36.63
CA THR A 199 -41.77 -33.66 38.07
C THR A 199 -42.80 -34.75 38.35
N LYS A 200 -43.92 -34.78 37.62
CA LYS A 200 -44.93 -35.83 37.74
C LYS A 200 -44.39 -37.20 37.32
N GLU A 201 -43.71 -37.27 36.18
CA GLU A 201 -43.04 -38.51 35.74
C GLU A 201 -41.98 -38.97 36.75
N GLY A 202 -41.24 -38.03 37.35
CA GLY A 202 -40.29 -38.33 38.42
C GLY A 202 -40.96 -38.88 39.67
N GLU A 203 -42.07 -38.29 40.11
CA GLU A 203 -42.83 -38.74 41.29
C GLU A 203 -43.36 -40.18 41.13
N GLU A 204 -43.74 -40.59 39.91
CA GLU A 204 -44.11 -41.99 39.61
C GLU A 204 -42.94 -42.97 39.79
N LEU A 205 -41.71 -42.49 39.75
CA LEU A 205 -40.47 -43.26 39.89
C LEU A 205 -39.76 -43.03 41.24
N ASP A 206 -40.44 -42.45 42.23
CA ASP A 206 -39.85 -42.05 43.53
C ASP A 206 -38.64 -41.10 43.39
N LEU A 207 -38.62 -40.27 42.34
CA LEU A 207 -37.60 -39.25 42.05
C LEU A 207 -38.20 -37.85 42.16
N LYS A 208 -37.53 -36.95 42.89
CA LYS A 208 -37.92 -35.54 42.97
C LYS A 208 -36.98 -34.68 42.14
N LEU A 209 -37.56 -33.82 41.30
CA LEU A 209 -36.79 -32.83 40.55
C LEU A 209 -36.42 -31.65 41.47
N ILE A 210 -35.12 -31.42 41.65
CA ILE A 210 -34.58 -30.27 42.41
C ILE A 210 -33.85 -29.32 41.47
N SER A 211 -33.98 -28.01 41.75
CA SER A 211 -33.29 -26.96 41.02
C SER A 211 -32.30 -26.26 41.94
N ARG A 212 -31.00 -26.43 41.71
CA ARG A 212 -29.93 -25.81 42.52
C ARG A 212 -28.91 -25.16 41.60
N ASN A 213 -28.62 -23.88 41.83
CA ASN A 213 -27.64 -23.11 41.04
C ASN A 213 -27.88 -23.21 39.52
N GLU A 214 -29.12 -22.98 39.09
CA GLU A 214 -29.51 -23.03 37.66
C GLU A 214 -29.32 -24.41 36.99
N LYS A 215 -29.15 -25.48 37.77
CA LYS A 215 -29.12 -26.85 37.27
C LYS A 215 -30.30 -27.64 37.84
N HIS A 216 -30.99 -28.33 36.95
CA HIS A 216 -32.05 -29.28 37.27
C HIS A 216 -31.43 -30.67 37.44
N GLY A 217 -31.77 -31.37 38.51
CA GLY A 217 -31.34 -32.74 38.76
C GLY A 217 -32.40 -33.53 39.51
N PHE A 218 -32.47 -34.84 39.27
CA PHE A 218 -33.35 -35.74 40.01
C PHE A 218 -32.62 -36.30 41.23
N VAL A 219 -33.32 -36.35 42.36
CA VAL A 219 -32.85 -36.97 43.60
C VAL A 219 -33.90 -37.96 44.08
N PRO A 220 -33.51 -39.20 44.44
CA PRO A 220 -34.46 -40.18 44.96
C PRO A 220 -35.04 -39.75 46.30
N VAL A 221 -36.31 -40.10 46.54
CA VAL A 221 -37.03 -39.79 47.78
C VAL A 221 -37.50 -41.06 48.48
N GLN A 222 -37.64 -41.00 49.81
CA GLN A 222 -38.21 -42.08 50.61
C GLN A 222 -39.33 -41.55 51.51
N LEU A 223 -40.38 -42.37 51.67
CA LEU A 223 -41.46 -42.12 52.63
C LEU A 223 -41.02 -42.57 54.02
N LYS A 224 -40.77 -41.61 54.92
CA LYS A 224 -40.47 -41.85 56.34
C LYS A 224 -41.45 -41.05 57.19
N ASP A 225 -42.15 -41.69 58.12
CA ASP A 225 -43.14 -41.06 59.01
C ASP A 225 -44.21 -40.21 58.28
N ASN A 226 -44.72 -40.73 57.15
CA ASN A 226 -45.75 -40.07 56.33
C ASN A 226 -45.30 -38.72 55.71
N GLN A 227 -44.00 -38.45 55.66
CA GLN A 227 -43.40 -37.30 54.99
C GLN A 227 -42.37 -37.75 53.95
N VAL A 228 -42.38 -37.12 52.78
CA VAL A 228 -41.42 -37.38 51.70
C VAL A 228 -40.10 -36.68 52.04
N GLN A 229 -39.05 -37.44 52.34
CA GLN A 229 -37.71 -36.90 52.61
C GLN A 229 -36.74 -37.17 51.45
N GLU A 230 -35.93 -36.17 51.13
CA GLU A 230 -34.87 -36.23 50.12
C GLU A 230 -33.74 -37.12 50.65
N LEU A 231 -33.34 -38.15 49.89
CA LEU A 231 -32.17 -38.93 50.24
C LEU A 231 -30.91 -38.12 49.96
N THR A 232 -30.14 -37.83 51.01
CA THR A 232 -28.81 -37.24 50.83
C THR A 232 -27.81 -38.27 50.30
N GLN A 233 -26.76 -37.82 49.59
CA GLN A 233 -25.74 -38.69 49.00
C GLN A 233 -25.11 -39.66 50.04
N THR A 234 -24.96 -39.19 51.28
CA THR A 234 -24.47 -39.97 52.42
C THR A 234 -25.41 -41.08 52.88
N GLU A 235 -26.73 -40.93 52.68
CA GLU A 235 -27.74 -41.92 53.04
C GLU A 235 -27.87 -42.99 51.94
N ILE A 236 -27.75 -42.61 50.66
CA ILE A 236 -27.68 -43.55 49.52
C ILE A 236 -26.46 -44.47 49.68
N ASP A 237 -25.32 -43.91 50.08
CA ASP A 237 -24.09 -44.67 50.31
C ASP A 237 -24.15 -45.55 51.57
N ALA A 238 -25.02 -45.23 52.53
CA ALA A 238 -25.23 -46.01 53.75
C ALA A 238 -26.22 -47.18 53.60
N LEU A 239 -26.97 -47.27 52.49
CA LEU A 239 -27.92 -48.36 52.24
C LEU A 239 -27.19 -49.69 51.94
N ASN A 240 -27.67 -50.79 52.53
CA ASN A 240 -27.09 -52.12 52.41
C ASN A 240 -27.32 -52.72 51.00
N SER A 241 -26.48 -53.66 50.55
CA SER A 241 -26.48 -54.16 49.16
C SER A 241 -27.81 -54.74 48.67
N LYS A 242 -28.64 -55.28 49.58
CA LYS A 242 -30.01 -55.76 49.28
C LYS A 242 -31.02 -54.63 49.04
N GLN A 243 -30.89 -53.49 49.72
CA GLN A 243 -31.78 -52.34 49.58
C GLN A 243 -31.43 -51.50 48.35
N ARG A 244 -30.16 -51.51 47.93
CA ARG A 244 -29.71 -50.89 46.68
C ARG A 244 -30.27 -51.58 45.43
N ALA A 245 -30.57 -52.87 45.52
CA ALA A 245 -31.13 -53.66 44.41
C ALA A 245 -32.65 -53.49 44.24
N GLU A 246 -33.35 -52.94 45.24
CA GLU A 246 -34.78 -52.63 45.17
C GLU A 246 -35.06 -51.24 44.58
N ILE A 247 -34.04 -50.38 44.48
CA ILE A 247 -34.13 -48.98 44.03
C ILE A 247 -33.56 -48.80 42.59
N ALA A 248 -32.82 -49.79 42.08
CA ALA A 248 -32.22 -49.78 40.74
C ALA A 248 -33.14 -50.42 39.69
#